data_AF-A0A151QYK5-F1
#
_entry.id   AF-A0A151QYK5-F1
#
_cell.length_a   1.000
_cell.length_b   1.000
_cell.length_c   1.000
_cell.angle_alpha   90.00
_cell.angle_beta   90.00
_cell.angle_gamma   90.00
#
_symmetry.space_group_name_H-M   'P 1'
#
loop_
_entity.id
_entity.type
_entity.pdbx_description
1 polymer ?
#
loop_
_entity_poly.entity_id
_entity_poly.type
_entity_poly.pdbx_seq_one_letter_code
_entity_poly.pdbx_strand_id
1 'polypeptide(L)'
;MSVDEPQQTWIIEIMDYIEKGKQPTDPSAAKKLRTQAARYSVVSGEFYRRGFSTPLLKCLDSTQADYVLREVHEGICGSHSGGRTLAAKVLRAGYYWPTLKTDCAEFVKRCVQYQKLNKFITDLGIRHRFTSVEHPQSNGHAEAANKVILTELKKRLGDSKGAWAEELIEVLWAYRCTP
;
A
#
# COMPACT_ATOMS: atom_id res chain seq x y z
N MET A 1 13.46 10.78 -35.25
CA MET A 1 12.48 10.33 -34.26
C MET A 1 12.83 8.89 -33.93
N SER A 2 13.63 8.70 -32.89
CA SER A 2 13.95 7.38 -32.34
C SER A 2 12.65 6.76 -31.87
N VAL A 3 12.23 5.69 -32.54
CA VAL A 3 11.14 4.84 -32.08
C VAL A 3 11.63 4.26 -30.75
N ASP A 4 10.99 4.62 -29.65
CA ASP A 4 11.23 4.00 -28.35
C ASP A 4 11.04 2.49 -28.53
N GLU A 5 12.15 1.75 -28.49
CA GLU A 5 12.11 0.30 -28.40
C GLU A 5 11.31 -0.04 -27.13
N PRO A 6 10.23 -0.83 -27.21
CA PRO A 6 9.48 -1.20 -26.02
C PRO A 6 10.43 -1.94 -25.09
N GLN A 7 10.75 -1.31 -23.95
CA GLN A 7 11.62 -1.89 -22.93
C GLN A 7 11.16 -3.32 -22.67
N GLN A 8 12.06 -4.28 -22.86
CA GLN A 8 11.75 -5.69 -22.74
C GLN A 8 11.47 -6.02 -21.26
N THR A 9 10.20 -5.92 -20.87
CA THR A 9 9.76 -6.20 -19.51
C THR A 9 9.37 -7.66 -19.35
N TRP A 10 9.38 -8.15 -18.11
CA TRP A 10 8.86 -9.46 -17.73
C TRP A 10 7.38 -9.68 -18.14
N ILE A 11 6.65 -8.59 -18.38
CA ILE A 11 5.26 -8.59 -18.87
C ILE A 11 5.21 -9.03 -20.33
N ILE A 12 6.10 -8.52 -21.18
CA ILE A 12 6.08 -8.74 -22.63
C ILE A 12 6.24 -10.22 -22.97
N GLU A 13 7.18 -10.93 -22.32
CA GLU A 13 7.42 -12.36 -22.59
C GLU A 13 6.16 -13.21 -22.31
N ILE A 14 5.46 -12.93 -21.21
CA ILE A 14 4.28 -13.70 -20.80
C ILE A 14 3.06 -13.29 -21.63
N MET A 15 2.92 -12.01 -21.95
CA MET A 15 1.87 -11.51 -22.85
C MET A 15 2.00 -12.11 -24.25
N ASP A 16 3.20 -12.11 -24.83
CA ASP A 16 3.47 -12.73 -26.15
C ASP A 16 3.08 -14.20 -26.17
N TYR A 17 3.32 -14.93 -25.07
CA TYR A 17 2.87 -16.31 -24.94
C TYR A 17 1.33 -16.42 -24.89
N ILE A 18 0.66 -15.57 -24.12
CA ILE A 18 -0.80 -15.63 -23.93
C ILE A 18 -1.56 -15.21 -25.20
N GLU A 19 -1.10 -14.16 -25.89
CA GLU A 19 -1.80 -13.61 -27.06
C GLU A 19 -1.36 -14.27 -28.37
N LYS A 20 -0.06 -14.54 -28.53
CA LYS A 20 0.54 -15.00 -29.80
C LYS A 20 0.97 -16.46 -29.76
N GLY A 21 0.90 -17.13 -28.60
CA GLY A 21 1.36 -18.52 -28.43
C GLY A 21 2.88 -18.70 -28.51
N LYS A 22 3.66 -17.62 -28.43
CA LYS A 22 5.13 -17.66 -28.55
C LYS A 22 5.73 -18.39 -27.35
N GLN A 23 6.44 -19.49 -27.58
CA GLN A 23 7.08 -20.27 -26.52
C GLN A 23 8.50 -20.68 -26.91
N PRO A 24 9.40 -20.89 -25.93
CA PRO A 24 10.73 -21.42 -26.18
C PRO A 24 10.70 -22.80 -26.85
N THR A 25 11.71 -23.10 -27.67
CA THR A 25 11.89 -24.44 -28.28
C THR A 25 12.29 -25.49 -27.24
N ASP A 26 13.00 -25.08 -26.19
CA ASP A 26 13.38 -25.97 -25.09
C ASP A 26 12.13 -26.42 -24.30
N PRO A 27 11.84 -27.73 -24.20
CA PRO A 27 10.66 -28.24 -23.51
C PRO A 27 10.58 -27.85 -22.04
N SER A 28 11.73 -27.71 -21.36
CA SER A 28 11.77 -27.34 -19.94
C SER A 28 11.39 -25.87 -19.73
N ALA A 29 11.99 -24.97 -20.52
CA ALA A 29 11.65 -23.55 -20.54
C ALA A 29 10.20 -23.32 -20.96
N ALA A 30 9.70 -24.01 -21.99
CA ALA A 30 8.31 -23.96 -22.40
C ALA A 30 7.39 -24.35 -21.24
N LYS A 31 7.64 -25.49 -20.57
CA LYS A 31 6.85 -25.94 -19.41
C LYS A 31 6.84 -24.91 -18.27
N LYS A 32 7.99 -24.27 -17.99
CA LYS A 32 8.08 -23.20 -16.98
C LYS A 32 7.22 -22.00 -17.37
N LEU A 33 7.32 -21.53 -18.62
CA LEU A 33 6.52 -20.42 -19.14
C LEU A 33 5.03 -20.70 -19.05
N ARG A 34 4.57 -21.90 -19.47
CA ARG A 34 3.15 -22.28 -19.34
C ARG A 34 2.67 -22.22 -17.89
N THR A 35 3.48 -22.77 -16.97
CA THR A 35 3.15 -22.83 -15.54
C THR A 35 3.06 -21.42 -14.94
N GLN A 36 3.93 -20.52 -15.37
CA GLN A 36 3.93 -19.12 -14.95
C GLN A 36 2.74 -18.36 -15.55
N ALA A 37 2.51 -18.49 -16.85
CA ALA A 37 1.44 -17.81 -17.60
C ALA A 37 0.03 -18.15 -17.08
N ALA A 38 -0.17 -19.36 -16.55
CA ALA A 38 -1.45 -19.77 -15.94
C ALA A 38 -1.92 -18.84 -14.81
N ARG A 39 -1.01 -18.08 -14.20
CA ARG A 39 -1.28 -17.11 -13.13
C ARG A 39 -1.75 -15.75 -13.64
N TYR A 40 -1.77 -15.54 -14.95
CA TYR A 40 -2.02 -14.24 -15.55
C TYR A 40 -3.15 -14.28 -16.58
N SER A 41 -3.64 -13.11 -16.97
CA SER A 41 -4.63 -12.91 -18.03
C SER A 41 -4.42 -11.57 -18.68
N VAL A 42 -4.71 -11.49 -19.97
CA VAL A 42 -4.78 -10.23 -20.69
C VAL A 42 -6.24 -9.86 -20.88
N VAL A 43 -6.62 -8.64 -20.50
CA VAL A 43 -7.98 -8.11 -20.67
C VAL A 43 -7.84 -6.75 -21.34
N SER A 44 -8.39 -6.60 -22.54
CA SER A 44 -8.33 -5.35 -23.32
C SER A 44 -6.91 -4.80 -23.51
N GLY A 45 -5.93 -5.69 -23.75
CA GLY A 45 -4.52 -5.33 -23.94
C GLY A 45 -3.74 -5.05 -22.63
N GLU A 46 -4.39 -5.17 -21.47
CA GLU A 46 -3.79 -4.93 -20.17
C GLU A 46 -3.48 -6.25 -19.44
N PHE A 47 -2.33 -6.31 -18.75
CA PHE A 47 -1.83 -7.53 -18.12
C PHE A 47 -2.23 -7.62 -16.65
N TYR A 48 -2.83 -8.74 -16.26
CA TYR A 48 -3.34 -8.94 -14.91
C TYR A 48 -2.86 -10.23 -14.28
N ARG A 49 -2.60 -10.21 -12.97
CA ARG A 49 -2.39 -11.40 -12.15
C ARG A 49 -3.70 -11.88 -11.55
N ARG A 50 -3.95 -13.18 -11.66
CA ARG A 50 -5.07 -13.89 -11.02
C ARG A 50 -4.80 -14.07 -9.52
N GLY A 51 -5.75 -13.63 -8.69
CA GLY A 51 -5.82 -13.95 -7.27
C GLY A 51 -6.65 -15.21 -7.02
N PHE A 52 -6.51 -15.81 -5.83
CA PHE A 52 -7.36 -16.93 -5.40
C PHE A 52 -8.77 -16.46 -4.99
N SER A 53 -8.88 -15.24 -4.43
CA SER A 53 -10.12 -14.64 -3.96
C SER A 53 -10.21 -13.12 -4.19
N THR A 54 -9.18 -12.51 -4.79
CA THR A 54 -9.10 -11.05 -5.04
C THR A 54 -9.42 -10.71 -6.51
N PRO A 55 -9.92 -9.48 -6.78
CA PRO A 55 -10.04 -8.97 -8.14
C PRO A 55 -8.70 -9.05 -8.88
N LEU A 56 -8.76 -9.09 -10.21
CA LEU A 56 -7.58 -9.10 -11.07
C LEU A 56 -6.64 -7.94 -10.70
N LEU A 57 -5.37 -8.25 -10.41
CA LEU A 57 -4.38 -7.25 -10.04
C LEU A 57 -3.66 -6.78 -11.31
N LYS A 58 -3.71 -5.48 -11.61
CA LYS A 58 -3.01 -4.89 -12.76
C LYS A 58 -1.50 -5.04 -12.54
N CYS A 59 -0.84 -5.69 -13.49
CA CYS A 59 0.59 -5.87 -13.49
C CYS A 59 1.29 -4.58 -13.95
N LEU A 60 2.32 -4.16 -13.22
CA LEU A 60 3.05 -2.93 -13.51
C LEU A 60 4.48 -3.24 -13.97
N ASP A 61 4.99 -2.42 -14.89
CA ASP A 61 6.41 -2.35 -15.19
C ASP A 61 7.17 -1.60 -14.09
N SER A 62 8.50 -1.50 -14.21
CA SER A 62 9.36 -0.84 -13.23
C SER A 62 9.07 0.65 -13.05
N THR A 63 8.76 1.35 -14.14
CA THR A 63 8.49 2.80 -14.12
C THR A 63 7.16 3.08 -13.43
N GLN A 64 6.12 2.31 -13.78
CA GLN A 64 4.82 2.37 -13.14
C GLN A 64 4.88 1.96 -11.67
N ALA A 65 5.65 0.92 -11.34
CA ALA A 65 5.84 0.48 -9.96
C ALA A 65 6.50 1.57 -9.10
N ASP A 66 7.54 2.24 -9.59
CA ASP A 66 8.19 3.35 -8.87
C ASP A 66 7.20 4.49 -8.58
N TYR A 67 6.41 4.88 -9.58
CA TYR A 67 5.37 5.90 -9.42
C TYR A 67 4.35 5.50 -8.34
N VAL A 68 3.84 4.28 -8.39
CA VAL A 68 2.86 3.78 -7.41
C VAL A 68 3.45 3.70 -6.00
N LEU A 69 4.72 3.30 -5.86
CA LEU A 69 5.40 3.29 -4.57
C LEU A 69 5.48 4.69 -3.98
N ARG A 70 5.91 5.68 -4.77
CA ARG A 70 5.97 7.08 -4.36
C ARG A 70 4.60 7.62 -3.97
N GLU A 71 3.59 7.45 -4.82
CA GLU A 71 2.25 7.98 -4.55
C GLU A 71 1.63 7.38 -3.29
N VAL A 72 1.72 6.05 -3.11
CA VAL A 72 1.11 5.36 -1.95
C VAL A 72 1.89 5.64 -0.65
N HIS A 73 3.22 5.84 -0.74
CA HIS A 73 4.07 6.05 0.43
C HIS A 73 4.19 7.52 0.84
N GLU A 74 4.34 8.41 -0.13
CA GLU A 74 4.73 9.83 0.01
C GLU A 74 3.68 10.81 -0.52
N GLY A 75 2.62 10.34 -1.19
CA GLY A 75 1.54 11.19 -1.69
C GLY A 75 0.75 11.89 -0.57
N ILE A 76 -0.34 12.57 -0.94
CA ILE A 76 -1.10 13.40 0.02
C ILE A 76 -1.68 12.60 1.20
N CYS A 77 -1.95 11.31 0.97
CA CYS A 77 -2.40 10.34 1.97
C CYS A 77 -1.29 9.35 2.37
N GLY A 78 -0.03 9.69 2.08
CA GLY A 78 1.16 8.91 2.38
C GLY A 78 1.32 8.71 3.89
N SER A 79 1.57 7.47 4.31
CA SER A 79 1.66 7.14 5.73
C SER A 79 3.08 6.85 6.21
N HIS A 80 4.09 7.00 5.34
CA HIS A 80 5.49 6.65 5.61
C HIS A 80 5.65 5.31 6.34
N SER A 81 4.81 4.32 6.00
CA SER A 81 4.69 3.07 6.76
C SER A 81 5.74 2.04 6.33
N GLY A 82 6.00 1.05 7.19
CA GLY A 82 6.90 -0.07 6.90
C GLY A 82 6.57 -0.83 5.60
N GLY A 83 7.58 -1.47 4.99
CA GLY A 83 7.47 -2.11 3.68
C GLY A 83 6.37 -3.17 3.56
N ARG A 84 6.09 -3.94 4.63
CA ARG A 84 4.98 -4.91 4.64
C ARG A 84 3.63 -4.22 4.51
N THR A 85 3.42 -3.11 5.22
CA THR A 85 2.20 -2.32 5.17
C THR A 85 2.05 -1.65 3.80
N LEU A 86 3.14 -1.14 3.24
CA LEU A 86 3.16 -0.56 1.89
C LEU A 86 2.75 -1.59 0.84
N ALA A 87 3.35 -2.79 0.85
CA ALA A 87 2.99 -3.87 -0.07
C ALA A 87 1.51 -4.26 0.04
N ALA A 88 0.96 -4.32 1.26
CA ALA A 88 -0.46 -4.59 1.48
C ALA A 88 -1.36 -3.47 0.92
N LYS A 89 -0.96 -2.20 1.03
CA LYS A 89 -1.68 -1.07 0.43
C LYS A 89 -1.69 -1.14 -1.10
N VAL A 90 -0.53 -1.43 -1.70
CA VAL A 90 -0.40 -1.57 -3.17
C VAL A 90 -1.28 -2.71 -3.70
N LEU A 91 -1.29 -3.87 -3.02
CA LEU A 91 -2.16 -4.99 -3.38
C LEU A 91 -3.65 -4.63 -3.24
N ARG A 92 -4.04 -3.93 -2.16
CA ARG A 92 -5.42 -3.45 -1.97
C ARG A 92 -5.84 -2.42 -3.02
N ALA A 93 -4.90 -1.62 -3.51
CA ALA A 93 -5.12 -0.70 -4.62
C ALA A 93 -5.21 -1.41 -5.99
N GLY A 94 -5.01 -2.72 -6.04
CA GLY A 94 -5.19 -3.52 -7.23
C GLY A 94 -3.95 -3.66 -8.11
N TYR A 95 -2.74 -3.39 -7.60
CA TYR A 95 -1.50 -3.43 -8.37
C TYR A 95 -0.58 -4.58 -7.98
N TYR A 96 0.22 -5.07 -8.93
CA TYR A 96 1.17 -6.16 -8.71
C TYR A 96 2.41 -6.08 -9.61
N TRP A 97 3.54 -6.58 -9.09
CA TRP A 97 4.71 -6.98 -9.86
C TRP A 97 5.53 -8.02 -9.07
N PRO A 98 6.41 -8.82 -9.71
CA PRO A 98 7.08 -9.96 -9.08
C PRO A 98 7.85 -9.62 -7.79
N THR A 99 8.55 -8.50 -7.78
CA THR A 99 9.44 -8.05 -6.69
C THR A 99 8.77 -7.12 -5.68
N LEU A 100 7.44 -6.91 -5.77
CA LEU A 100 6.66 -5.97 -4.95
C LEU A 100 7.06 -5.92 -3.48
N LYS A 101 7.18 -7.07 -2.81
CA LYS A 101 7.50 -7.10 -1.37
C LYS A 101 8.92 -6.60 -1.08
N THR A 102 9.88 -6.98 -1.93
CA THR A 102 11.28 -6.57 -1.81
C THR A 102 11.41 -5.08 -2.11
N ASP A 103 10.80 -4.62 -3.20
CA ASP A 103 10.87 -3.22 -3.63
C ASP A 103 10.24 -2.31 -2.58
N CYS A 104 9.09 -2.68 -2.01
CA CYS A 104 8.50 -1.95 -0.88
C CYS A 104 9.43 -1.90 0.34
N ALA A 105 10.14 -2.98 0.65
CA ALA A 105 11.05 -3.02 1.80
C ALA A 105 12.29 -2.15 1.58
N GLU A 106 12.83 -2.12 0.36
CA GLU A 106 13.97 -1.30 -0.02
C GLU A 106 13.60 0.18 -0.14
N PHE A 107 12.45 0.48 -0.73
CA PHE A 107 11.94 1.83 -0.89
C PHE A 107 11.81 2.54 0.46
N VAL A 108 11.15 1.89 1.42
CA VAL A 108 10.92 2.46 2.76
C VAL A 108 12.23 2.67 3.53
N LYS A 109 13.26 1.85 3.29
CA LYS A 109 14.59 2.08 3.89
C LYS A 109 15.24 3.37 3.41
N ARG A 110 14.88 3.89 2.23
CA ARG A 110 15.40 5.17 1.69
C ARG A 110 14.58 6.39 2.16
N CYS A 111 13.39 6.17 2.73
CA CYS A 111 12.53 7.24 3.20
C CYS A 111 13.07 7.91 4.48
N VAL A 112 13.37 9.21 4.38
CA VAL A 112 13.93 10.01 5.48
C VAL A 112 12.96 10.11 6.67
N GLN A 113 11.67 10.27 6.41
CA GLN A 113 10.63 10.39 7.44
C GLN A 113 10.51 9.08 8.23
N TYR A 114 10.48 7.93 7.53
CA TYR A 114 10.47 6.62 8.16
C TYR A 114 11.74 6.39 9.00
N GLN A 115 12.92 6.74 8.48
CA GLN A 115 14.17 6.62 9.23
C GLN A 115 14.17 7.47 10.50
N LYS A 116 13.74 8.74 10.42
CA LYS A 116 13.65 9.65 11.58
C LYS A 116 12.72 9.09 12.66
N LEU A 117 11.54 8.60 12.27
CA LEU A 117 10.59 8.01 13.22
C LEU A 117 11.17 6.75 13.90
N ASN A 118 11.78 5.85 13.13
CA ASN A 118 12.38 4.64 13.71
C ASN A 118 13.54 4.96 14.64
N LYS A 119 14.37 5.95 14.29
CA LYS A 119 15.43 6.43 15.17
C LYS A 119 14.85 6.95 16.48
N PHE A 120 13.87 7.85 16.41
CA PHE A 120 13.20 8.40 17.60
C PHE A 120 12.63 7.32 18.52
N ILE A 121 11.92 6.34 17.96
CA ILE A 121 11.35 5.21 18.70
C ILE A 121 12.47 4.37 19.37
N THR A 122 13.55 4.12 18.65
CA THR A 122 14.69 3.32 19.13
C THR A 122 15.44 4.04 20.25
N ASP A 123 15.72 5.34 20.07
CA ASP A 123 16.43 6.18 21.04
C ASP A 123 15.67 6.26 22.37
N LEU A 124 14.34 6.17 22.34
CA LEU A 124 13.49 6.14 23.53
C LEU A 124 13.20 4.74 24.07
N GLY A 125 13.74 3.68 23.46
CA GLY A 125 13.47 2.29 23.86
C GLY A 125 12.01 1.87 23.68
N ILE A 126 11.25 2.55 22.83
CA ILE A 126 9.83 2.28 22.60
C ILE A 126 9.69 1.04 21.72
N ARG A 127 8.94 0.05 22.21
CA ARG A 127 8.53 -1.09 21.37
C ARG A 127 7.32 -0.72 20.53
N HIS A 128 7.56 -0.36 19.28
CA HIS A 128 6.48 -0.04 18.35
C HIS A 128 5.82 -1.31 17.80
N ARG A 129 4.50 -1.44 18.02
CA ARG A 129 3.69 -2.59 17.55
C ARG A 129 2.62 -2.10 16.58
N PHE A 130 2.72 -2.55 15.33
CA PHE A 130 1.71 -2.25 14.31
C PHE A 130 0.55 -3.23 14.42
N THR A 131 -0.67 -2.72 14.37
CA THR A 131 -1.91 -3.50 14.26
C THR A 131 -2.30 -3.60 12.78
N SER A 132 -2.88 -4.74 12.37
CA SER A 132 -3.44 -4.87 11.02
C SER A 132 -4.73 -4.06 10.92
N VAL A 133 -4.96 -3.41 9.78
CA VAL A 133 -6.24 -2.73 9.49
C VAL A 133 -7.42 -3.71 9.54
N GLU A 134 -7.18 -4.99 9.27
CA GLU A 134 -8.18 -6.06 9.33
C GLU A 134 -8.53 -6.51 10.75
N HIS A 135 -7.80 -6.03 11.77
CA HIS A 135 -8.04 -6.33 13.19
C HIS A 135 -8.13 -5.06 14.06
N PRO A 136 -9.17 -4.22 13.88
CA PRO A 136 -9.36 -2.96 14.61
C PRO A 136 -9.44 -3.13 16.14
N GLN A 137 -9.84 -4.32 16.62
CA GLN A 137 -9.99 -4.64 18.04
C GLN A 137 -8.73 -4.34 18.88
N SER A 138 -7.54 -4.42 18.27
CA SER A 138 -6.27 -4.13 18.93
C SER A 138 -6.00 -2.62 19.15
N ASN A 139 -6.73 -1.73 18.47
CA ASN A 139 -6.74 -0.28 18.69
C ASN A 139 -8.09 0.22 19.27
N GLY A 140 -8.96 -0.70 19.71
CA GLY A 140 -10.33 -0.40 20.10
C GLY A 140 -10.45 0.59 21.27
N HIS A 141 -9.47 0.65 22.17
CA HIS A 141 -9.44 1.65 23.24
C HIS A 141 -9.28 3.08 22.71
N ALA A 142 -8.37 3.28 21.76
CA ALA A 142 -8.19 4.59 21.12
C ALA A 142 -9.41 4.94 20.27
N GLU A 143 -10.00 3.98 19.56
CA GLU A 143 -11.23 4.19 18.78
C GLU A 143 -12.42 4.58 19.66
N ALA A 144 -12.60 3.92 20.81
CA ALA A 144 -13.63 4.26 21.78
C ALA A 144 -13.43 5.67 22.36
N ALA A 145 -12.20 6.00 22.76
CA ALA A 145 -11.86 7.34 23.25
C ALA A 145 -12.11 8.41 22.17
N ASN A 146 -11.67 8.18 20.94
CA ASN A 146 -11.89 9.07 19.80
C ASN A 146 -13.38 9.29 19.54
N LYS A 147 -14.21 8.25 19.66
CA LYS A 147 -15.66 8.36 19.49
C LYS A 147 -16.28 9.29 20.54
N VAL A 148 -15.86 9.20 21.80
CA VAL A 148 -16.34 10.07 22.88
C VAL A 148 -15.89 11.51 22.65
N ILE A 149 -14.60 11.73 22.40
CA ILE A 149 -14.01 13.06 22.14
C ILE A 149 -14.71 13.74 20.96
N LEU A 150 -14.89 13.04 19.84
CA LEU A 150 -15.56 13.57 18.65
C LEU A 150 -17.05 13.89 18.92
N THR A 151 -17.72 13.09 19.75
CA THR A 151 -19.12 13.34 20.10
C THR A 151 -19.25 14.62 20.91
N GLU A 152 -18.36 14.83 21.87
CA GLU A 152 -18.38 16.03 22.72
C GLU A 152 -17.94 17.29 21.96
N LEU A 153 -16.89 17.19 21.13
CA LEU A 153 -16.50 18.28 20.21
C LEU A 153 -17.66 18.71 19.32
N LYS A 154 -18.41 17.75 18.74
CA LYS A 154 -19.57 18.07 17.90
C LYS A 154 -20.66 18.82 18.65
N LYS A 155 -20.88 18.52 19.93
CA LYS A 155 -21.87 19.24 20.76
C LYS A 155 -21.45 20.67 21.03
N ARG A 156 -20.15 20.91 21.27
CA ARG A 156 -19.62 22.24 21.60
C ARG A 156 -19.46 23.15 20.40
N LEU A 157 -19.08 22.60 19.26
CA LEU A 157 -18.79 23.40 18.07
C LEU A 157 -20.04 24.02 17.43
N GLY A 158 -21.22 23.39 17.54
CA GLY A 158 -22.44 23.89 16.90
C GLY A 158 -22.22 24.24 15.43
N ASP A 159 -22.52 25.49 15.05
CA ASP A 159 -22.29 26.03 13.70
C ASP A 159 -20.84 26.53 13.47
N SER A 160 -20.06 26.72 14.53
CA SER A 160 -18.68 27.25 14.53
C SER A 160 -17.63 26.16 14.29
N LYS A 161 -17.75 25.42 13.17
CA LYS A 161 -16.90 24.25 12.86
C LYS A 161 -15.39 24.55 12.74
N GLY A 162 -14.99 25.81 12.59
CA GLY A 162 -13.59 26.22 12.46
C GLY A 162 -12.81 26.25 13.77
N ALA A 163 -13.48 26.31 14.93
CA ALA A 163 -12.86 26.52 16.24
C ALA A 163 -12.51 25.21 16.99
N TRP A 164 -12.39 24.09 16.27
CA TRP A 164 -12.22 22.77 16.89
C TRP A 164 -10.90 22.64 17.65
N ALA A 165 -9.85 23.36 17.24
CA ALA A 165 -8.54 23.27 17.88
C ALA A 165 -8.56 23.93 19.27
N GLU A 166 -9.28 25.04 19.39
CA GLU A 166 -9.49 25.79 20.63
C GLU A 166 -10.37 24.99 21.61
N GLU A 167 -11.47 24.42 21.10
CA GLU A 167 -12.42 23.63 21.92
C GLU A 167 -11.86 22.27 22.35
N LEU A 168 -10.87 21.72 21.63
CA LEU A 168 -10.32 20.40 21.91
C LEU A 168 -9.73 20.28 23.32
N ILE A 169 -9.09 21.34 23.82
CA ILE A 169 -8.45 21.32 25.15
C ILE A 169 -9.52 21.12 26.23
N GLU A 170 -10.62 21.86 26.15
CA GLU A 170 -11.72 21.79 27.11
C GLU A 170 -12.44 20.44 27.05
N VAL A 171 -12.63 19.88 25.85
CA VAL A 171 -13.20 18.53 25.68
C VAL A 171 -12.28 17.47 26.28
N LEU A 172 -10.97 17.55 26.05
CA LEU A 172 -10.01 16.60 26.61
C LEU A 172 -9.93 16.69 28.13
N TRP A 173 -10.03 17.90 28.70
CA TRP A 173 -10.10 18.10 30.13
C TRP A 173 -11.34 17.42 30.71
N ALA A 174 -12.52 17.70 30.15
CA ALA A 174 -13.77 17.10 30.59
C ALA A 174 -13.72 15.56 30.52
N TYR A 175 -13.22 14.99 29.42
CA TYR A 175 -13.08 13.54 29.25
C TYR A 175 -12.18 12.90 30.31
N ARG A 176 -11.05 13.53 30.66
CA ARG A 176 -10.10 13.01 31.66
C ARG A 176 -10.59 13.17 33.10
N CYS A 177 -11.50 14.10 33.34
CA CYS A 177 -12.06 14.38 34.67
C CYS A 177 -13.44 13.74 34.88
N THR A 178 -13.97 13.01 33.90
CA THR A 178 -15.22 12.25 34.04
C THR A 178 -14.90 10.88 34.64
N PRO A 179 -15.50 10.48 35.78
CA PRO A 179 -15.26 9.19 36.45
C PRO A 179 -15.55 7.96 35.59
#